data_AF-A0AA37IYM7-F1
#
_entry.id   AF-A0AA37IYM7-F1
#
_cell.length_a   1.000
_cell.length_b   1.000
_cell.length_c   1.000
_cell.angle_alpha   90.00
_cell.angle_beta   90.00
_cell.angle_gamma   90.00
#
_symmetry.space_group_name_H-M   'P 1'
#
loop_
_entity.id
_entity.type
_entity.pdbx_description
1 polymer ?
#
loop_
_entity_poly.entity_id
_entity_poly.type
_entity_poly.pdbx_seq_one_letter_code
_entity_poly.pdbx_strand_id
1 'polypeptide(L)'
;MAEKIVQLNEEVIKGQLEELARGSIEETLNELLEAEAEKLSQAARYKRSEQRRGYRGGYYNRNLTTTSGNVTLKVPNLKGISFETAIIERYRRRESSVEEALIKMYLSDV
;
A
#
# COMPACT_ATOMS: atom_id res chain seq x y z
N MET A 1 2.34 46.87 11.62
CA MET A 1 3.13 45.86 12.35
C MET A 1 2.32 44.57 12.26
N ALA A 2 2.71 43.64 11.39
CA ALA A 2 1.93 42.42 11.15
C ALA A 2 2.20 41.44 12.30
N GLU A 3 1.19 41.18 13.12
CA GLU A 3 1.22 40.09 14.10
C GLU A 3 1.37 38.78 13.32
N LYS A 4 2.46 38.06 13.55
CA LYS A 4 2.65 36.69 13.06
C LYS A 4 1.71 35.78 13.88
N ILE A 5 0.47 35.65 13.40
CA ILE A 5 -0.63 34.93 14.07
C ILE A 5 -0.44 33.39 14.09
N VAL A 6 0.57 32.85 13.39
CA VAL A 6 0.77 31.39 13.32
C VAL A 6 2.22 31.03 13.69
N GLN A 7 2.40 30.38 14.84
CA GLN A 7 3.60 29.61 15.14
C GLN A 7 3.50 28.28 14.38
N LEU A 8 4.14 28.19 13.22
CA LEU A 8 4.26 26.94 12.47
C LEU A 8 5.38 26.11 13.12
N ASN A 9 5.01 25.12 13.92
CA ASN A 9 5.97 24.14 14.44
C ASN A 9 6.31 23.14 13.32
N GLU A 10 7.46 23.32 12.70
CA GLU A 10 7.90 22.55 11.53
C GLU A 10 7.96 21.03 11.80
N GLU A 11 8.36 20.63 13.00
CA GLU A 11 8.40 19.22 13.43
C GLU A 11 6.99 18.59 13.47
N VAL A 12 6.01 19.34 14.00
CA VAL A 12 4.62 18.87 14.09
C VAL A 12 4.02 18.70 12.68
N ILE A 13 4.31 19.63 11.78
CA ILE A 13 3.81 19.60 10.41
C ILE A 13 4.44 18.44 9.63
N LYS A 14 5.75 18.20 9.78
CA LYS A 14 6.43 17.06 9.15
C LYS A 14 5.83 15.74 9.62
N GLY A 15 5.62 15.56 10.92
CA GLY A 15 4.97 14.36 11.45
C GLY A 15 3.57 14.14 10.88
N GLN A 16 2.73 15.18 10.85
CA GLN A 16 1.38 15.09 10.27
C GLN A 16 1.41 14.75 8.77
N LEU A 17 2.33 15.34 8.01
CA LEU A 17 2.50 15.04 6.59
C LEU A 17 2.92 13.59 6.35
N GLU A 18 3.83 13.05 7.17
CA GLU A 18 4.24 11.64 7.09
C GLU A 18 3.08 10.69 7.39
N GLU A 19 2.25 11.01 8.39
CA GLU A 19 1.06 10.20 8.70
C GLU A 19 0.02 10.23 7.58
N LEU A 20 -0.22 11.41 7.00
CA LEU A 20 -1.12 11.58 5.85
C LEU A 20 -0.61 10.83 4.62
N ALA A 21 0.70 10.93 4.34
CA ALA A 21 1.34 10.22 3.25
C ALA A 21 1.21 8.70 3.45
N ARG A 22 1.50 8.20 4.64
CA ARG A 22 1.34 6.77 4.99
C ARG A 22 -0.09 6.30 4.80
N GLY A 23 -1.08 7.05 5.29
CA GLY A 23 -2.50 6.71 5.11
C GLY A 23 -2.92 6.68 3.64
N SER A 24 -2.49 7.68 2.86
CA SER A 24 -2.77 7.76 1.42
C SER A 24 -2.14 6.61 0.65
N ILE A 25 -0.91 6.22 0.98
CA ILE A 25 -0.22 5.06 0.38
C ILE A 25 -0.98 3.77 0.73
N GLU A 26 -1.40 3.60 1.99
CA GLU A 26 -2.17 2.43 2.40
C GLU A 26 -3.50 2.32 1.65
N GLU A 27 -4.24 3.42 1.54
CA GLU A 27 -5.52 3.46 0.83
C GLU A 27 -5.34 3.15 -0.66
N THR A 28 -4.44 3.86 -1.34
CA THR A 28 -4.19 3.69 -2.77
C THR A 28 -3.72 2.27 -3.12
N LEU A 29 -2.81 1.67 -2.34
CA LEU A 29 -2.38 0.30 -2.57
C LEU A 29 -3.53 -0.70 -2.41
N ASN A 30 -4.39 -0.50 -1.42
CA ASN A 30 -5.55 -1.37 -1.19
C ASN A 30 -6.61 -1.23 -2.29
N GLU A 31 -6.84 -0.02 -2.80
CA GLU A 31 -7.73 0.22 -3.93
C GLU A 31 -7.23 -0.44 -5.21
N LEU A 32 -5.92 -0.32 -5.49
CA LEU A 32 -5.30 -0.95 -6.65
C LEU A 32 -5.41 -2.48 -6.58
N LEU A 33 -5.20 -3.08 -5.40
CA LEU A 33 -5.38 -4.52 -5.18
C LEU A 33 -6.82 -4.97 -5.45
N GLU A 34 -7.83 -4.20 -5.01
CA GLU A 34 -9.23 -4.53 -5.28
C GLU A 34 -9.54 -4.40 -6.78
N ALA A 35 -9.06 -3.34 -7.43
CA ALA A 35 -9.23 -3.13 -8.87
C ALA A 35 -8.60 -4.26 -9.70
N GLU A 36 -7.41 -4.74 -9.32
CA GLU A 36 -6.77 -5.88 -9.95
C GLU A 36 -7.57 -7.18 -9.73
N ALA A 37 -8.11 -7.38 -8.51
CA ALA A 37 -8.95 -8.53 -8.21
C ALA A 37 -10.26 -8.51 -9.00
N GLU A 38 -10.87 -7.35 -9.24
CA GLU A 38 -12.06 -7.22 -10.11
C GLU A 38 -11.76 -7.56 -11.58
N LYS A 39 -10.62 -7.07 -12.09
CA LYS A 39 -10.15 -7.40 -13.44
C LYS A 39 -9.91 -8.90 -13.58
N LEU A 40 -9.25 -9.53 -12.60
CA LEU A 40 -8.99 -10.97 -12.61
C LEU A 40 -10.28 -11.80 -12.55
N SER A 41 -11.24 -11.41 -11.69
CA SER A 41 -12.53 -12.12 -11.58
C SER A 41 -13.49 -11.84 -12.73
N GLN A 42 -13.18 -10.88 -13.62
CA GLN A 42 -14.05 -10.39 -14.70
C GLN A 42 -15.43 -9.92 -14.21
N ALA A 43 -15.50 -9.51 -12.94
CA ALA A 43 -16.73 -9.11 -12.27
C ALA A 43 -16.40 -8.30 -11.02
N ALA A 44 -17.14 -7.20 -10.83
CA ALA A 44 -17.10 -6.42 -9.61
C ALA A 44 -17.68 -7.19 -8.42
N ARG A 45 -17.47 -6.66 -7.21
CA ARG A 45 -18.01 -7.25 -5.98
C ARG A 45 -19.54 -7.39 -6.07
N TYR A 46 -20.04 -8.60 -5.76
CA TYR A 46 -21.45 -9.00 -5.86
C TYR A 46 -22.13 -8.92 -7.25
N LYS A 47 -21.44 -8.42 -8.29
CA LYS A 47 -21.98 -8.33 -9.65
C LYS A 47 -22.14 -9.72 -10.28
N ARG A 48 -23.36 -10.10 -10.66
CA ARG A 48 -23.59 -11.33 -11.43
C ARG A 48 -23.06 -11.15 -12.86
N SER A 49 -22.24 -12.10 -13.30
CA SER A 49 -21.64 -12.12 -14.63
C SER A 49 -21.43 -13.57 -15.04
N GLU A 50 -21.81 -13.92 -16.26
CA GLU A 50 -21.55 -15.25 -16.82
C GLU A 50 -20.05 -15.49 -17.09
N GLN A 51 -19.29 -14.41 -17.32
CA GLN A 51 -17.84 -14.45 -17.54
C GLN A 51 -17.03 -14.57 -16.23
N ARG A 52 -17.69 -14.67 -15.06
CA ARG A 52 -16.99 -14.67 -13.77
C ARG A 52 -16.05 -15.88 -13.66
N ARG A 53 -14.77 -15.61 -13.43
CA ARG A 53 -13.74 -16.66 -13.29
C ARG A 53 -13.48 -17.07 -11.84
N GLY A 54 -13.84 -16.23 -10.86
CA GLY A 54 -13.51 -16.46 -9.45
C GLY A 54 -14.45 -15.72 -8.51
N TYR A 55 -14.55 -16.22 -7.28
CA TYR A 55 -15.41 -15.64 -6.24
C TYR A 55 -14.58 -15.00 -5.13
N ARG A 56 -15.09 -13.93 -4.53
CA ARG A 56 -14.46 -13.29 -3.36
C ARG A 56 -14.49 -14.25 -2.17
N GLY A 57 -13.33 -14.51 -1.58
CA GLY A 57 -13.10 -15.39 -0.44
C GLY A 57 -12.73 -14.67 0.86
N GLY A 58 -12.83 -13.34 0.88
CA GLY A 58 -12.36 -12.50 1.99
C GLY A 58 -11.00 -11.89 1.69
N TYR A 59 -10.28 -11.52 2.74
CA TYR A 59 -8.98 -10.88 2.68
C TYR A 59 -8.05 -11.48 3.71
N TYR A 60 -6.74 -11.42 3.47
CA TYR A 60 -5.74 -11.59 4.51
C TYR A 60 -4.90 -10.32 4.61
N ASN A 61 -4.47 -10.00 5.83
CA ASN A 61 -3.67 -8.81 6.08
C ASN A 61 -2.18 -9.15 5.98
N ARG A 62 -1.40 -8.24 5.41
CA ARG A 62 0.06 -8.31 5.35
C ARG A 62 0.65 -6.92 5.52
N ASN A 63 1.75 -6.83 6.25
CA ASN A 63 2.48 -5.58 6.41
C ASN A 63 3.50 -5.42 5.28
N LEU A 64 3.66 -4.17 4.82
CA LEU A 64 4.72 -3.73 3.92
C LEU A 64 5.42 -2.53 4.54
N THR A 65 6.74 -2.58 4.65
CA THR A 65 7.54 -1.43 5.08
C THR A 65 7.82 -0.54 3.88
N THR A 66 7.29 0.67 3.89
CA THR A 66 7.57 1.72 2.91
C THR A 66 8.45 2.79 3.53
N THR A 67 8.91 3.72 2.70
CA THR A 67 9.71 4.87 3.15
C THR A 67 8.97 5.73 4.19
N SER A 68 7.63 5.84 4.09
CA SER A 68 6.78 6.59 5.03
C SER A 68 6.31 5.77 6.24
N GLY A 69 6.80 4.54 6.41
CA GLY A 69 6.50 3.67 7.55
C GLY A 69 5.87 2.33 7.17
N ASN A 70 5.35 1.60 8.15
CA ASN A 70 4.66 0.35 7.90
C ASN A 70 3.21 0.60 7.48
N VAL A 71 2.80 0.00 6.36
CA VAL A 71 1.41 0.03 5.86
C VAL A 71 0.80 -1.36 5.90
N THR A 72 -0.52 -1.42 6.11
CA THR A 72 -1.28 -2.69 6.15
C THR A 72 -2.02 -2.93 4.84
N LEU A 73 -1.64 -4.00 4.15
CA LEU A 73 -2.27 -4.43 2.90
C LEU A 73 -3.37 -5.45 3.18
N LYS A 74 -4.57 -5.21 2.64
CA LYS A 74 -5.71 -6.12 2.65
C LYS A 74 -5.74 -6.88 1.34
N VAL A 75 -4.97 -7.96 1.26
CA VAL A 75 -4.82 -8.71 0.01
C VAL A 75 -6.09 -9.54 -0.25
N PRO A 76 -6.76 -9.37 -1.41
CA PRO A 76 -7.94 -10.14 -1.77
C PRO A 76 -7.64 -11.63 -1.90
N ASN A 77 -8.48 -12.46 -1.30
CA ASN A 77 -8.47 -13.90 -1.52
C ASN A 77 -9.57 -14.26 -2.53
N LEU A 78 -9.20 -14.97 -3.60
CA LEU A 78 -10.11 -15.41 -4.65
C LEU A 78 -10.26 -16.93 -4.62
N LYS A 79 -11.51 -17.41 -4.63
CA LYS A 79 -11.83 -18.83 -4.76
C LYS A 79 -11.90 -19.20 -6.24
N GLY A 80 -11.20 -20.26 -6.61
CA GLY A 80 -11.17 -20.80 -7.98
C GLY A 80 -10.03 -20.28 -8.86
N ILE A 81 -9.31 -19.23 -8.44
CA ILE A 81 -8.15 -18.70 -9.15
C ILE A 81 -7.11 -18.24 -8.13
N SER A 82 -5.82 -18.40 -8.43
CA SER A 82 -4.75 -17.72 -7.69
C SER A 82 -4.80 -16.21 -7.93
N PHE A 83 -4.68 -15.43 -6.87
CA PHE A 83 -4.51 -13.99 -6.96
C PHE A 83 -3.01 -13.67 -6.85
N GLU A 84 -2.40 -13.34 -7.99
CA GLU A 84 -1.03 -12.85 -8.07
C GLU A 84 -1.08 -11.41 -8.56
N THR A 85 -0.66 -10.47 -7.71
CA THR A 85 -0.70 -9.04 -8.01
C THR A 85 0.59 -8.58 -8.68
N ALA A 86 0.45 -7.77 -9.73
CA ALA A 86 1.57 -7.07 -10.36
C ALA A 86 2.01 -5.81 -9.59
N ILE A 87 1.19 -5.34 -8.65
CA ILE A 87 1.47 -4.13 -7.87
C ILE A 87 2.57 -4.41 -6.84
N ILE A 88 2.52 -5.59 -6.18
CA ILE A 88 3.46 -5.96 -5.13
C ILE A 88 3.80 -7.44 -5.24
N GLU A 89 5.10 -7.74 -5.30
CA GLU A 89 5.58 -9.12 -5.34
C GLU A 89 5.13 -9.94 -4.13
N ARG A 90 4.94 -11.25 -4.39
CA ARG A 90 4.62 -12.22 -3.35
C ARG A 90 5.79 -12.28 -2.35
N TYR A 91 5.45 -12.28 -1.05
CA TYR A 91 6.40 -12.31 0.08
C TYR A 91 7.31 -11.10 0.28
N ARG A 92 7.27 -10.08 -0.58
CA ARG A 92 8.05 -8.86 -0.41
C ARG A 92 7.66 -8.08 0.85
N ARG A 93 8.56 -7.89 1.82
CA ARG A 93 8.23 -7.21 3.08
C ARG A 93 8.65 -5.75 3.12
N ARG A 94 9.53 -5.31 2.22
CA ARG A 94 10.07 -3.95 2.16
C ARG A 94 10.03 -3.42 0.73
N GLU A 95 9.76 -2.14 0.59
CA GLU A 95 9.91 -1.40 -0.66
C GLU A 95 11.38 -1.36 -1.10
N SER A 96 11.65 -1.36 -2.42
CA SER A 96 13.02 -1.33 -2.97
C SER A 96 13.83 -0.16 -2.41
N SER A 97 13.23 1.02 -2.32
CA SER A 97 13.87 2.25 -1.85
C SER A 97 14.47 2.10 -0.44
N VAL A 98 13.79 1.35 0.43
CA VAL A 98 14.25 1.07 1.80
C VAL A 98 15.45 0.11 1.77
N GLU A 99 15.41 -0.91 0.92
CA GLU A 99 16.53 -1.86 0.76
C GLU A 99 17.77 -1.17 0.17
N GLU A 100 17.59 -0.30 -0.81
CA GLU A 100 18.65 0.51 -1.39
C GLU A 100 19.29 1.45 -0.37
N ALA A 101 18.48 2.10 0.48
CA ALA A 101 18.99 2.96 1.54
C ALA A 101 19.86 2.18 2.54
N LEU A 102 19.45 0.96 2.92
CA LEU A 102 20.24 0.10 3.82
C LEU A 102 21.59 -0.29 3.20
N ILE A 103 21.60 -0.64 1.91
CA ILE A 103 22.84 -0.97 1.20
C ILE A 103 23.76 0.25 1.12
N LYS A 104 23.21 1.43 0.79
CA LYS A 104 23.98 2.68 0.75
C LYS A 104 24.59 2.98 2.10
N MET A 105 23.85 2.87 3.21
CA MET A 105 24.39 3.08 4.56
C MET A 105 25.57 2.14 4.84
N TYR A 106 25.41 0.84 4.55
CA TYR A 106 26.48 -0.14 4.76
C TYR A 106 27.74 0.16 3.95
N LEU A 107 27.59 0.60 2.69
CA LEU A 107 28.71 0.95 1.82
C LEU A 107 29.35 2.31 2.14
N SER A 108 28.61 3.21 2.79
CA SER A 108 29.08 4.56 3.14
C SER A 108 29.90 4.58 4.44
N ASP A 109 29.88 3.48 5.21
CA ASP A 109 30.72 3.27 6.39
C ASP A 109 32.10 2.65 6.03
N VAL A 110 32.55 2.83 4.77
CA VAL A 110 33.92 2.57 4.26
C VAL A 110 34.50 3.84 3.66
#